data_AF-A0A4Q6ASJ5-F1
#
_entry.id   AF-A0A4Q6ASJ5-F1
#
_cell.length_a   1.000
_cell.length_b   1.000
_cell.length_c   1.000
_cell.angle_alpha   90.00
_cell.angle_beta   90.00
_cell.angle_gamma   90.00
#
_symmetry.space_group_name_H-M   'P 1'
#
loop_
_entity.id
_entity.type
_entity.pdbx_description
1 polymer ?
#
loop_
_entity_poly.entity_id
_entity_poly.type
_entity_poly.pdbx_seq_one_letter_code
_entity_poly.pdbx_strand_id
1 'polypeptide(L)'
;SLTAIKEICLKQIDITNRKFTDGFPGVESLKEWFALNFNFNLKVTKAGSYKFRIKSDDGSILLIDGMEVVNNDGQHSAKDAEKDIVLTAGSHKVNLQYFQGPADEIALELFWTPPGESESYIPTKYVTRTAY
;
A
#
# COMPACT_ATOMS: atom_id res chain seq x y z
N SER A 1 0.88 20.03 -9.22
CA SER A 1 0.16 19.39 -8.10
C SER A 1 -0.81 18.39 -8.71
N LEU A 2 -0.92 17.19 -8.13
CA LEU A 2 -2.00 16.27 -8.48
C LEU A 2 -3.28 16.75 -7.79
N THR A 3 -4.38 16.82 -8.53
CA THR A 3 -5.70 17.15 -7.97
C THR A 3 -6.44 15.85 -7.71
N ALA A 4 -6.83 15.61 -6.46
CA ALA A 4 -7.68 14.46 -6.13
C ALA A 4 -9.05 14.64 -6.82
N ILE A 5 -9.44 13.68 -7.66
CA ILE A 5 -10.72 13.69 -8.38
C ILE A 5 -11.79 12.83 -7.68
N LYS A 6 -11.38 11.95 -6.75
CA LYS A 6 -12.26 11.05 -6.02
C LYS A 6 -11.57 10.54 -4.75
N GLU A 7 -12.32 10.40 -3.67
CA GLU A 7 -11.91 9.67 -2.47
C GLU A 7 -12.45 8.24 -2.51
N ILE A 8 -11.65 7.28 -2.06
CA ILE A 8 -12.03 5.88 -1.91
C ILE A 8 -11.74 5.41 -0.49
N CYS A 9 -12.59 4.53 0.03
CA CYS A 9 -12.42 3.92 1.34
C CYS A 9 -12.20 2.42 1.17
N LEU A 10 -11.00 1.96 1.50
CA LEU A 10 -10.69 0.54 1.59
C LEU A 10 -10.60 0.12 3.05
N LYS A 11 -11.11 -1.07 3.35
CA LYS A 11 -10.91 -1.69 4.67
C LYS A 11 -9.51 -2.27 4.83
N GLN A 12 -8.92 -2.71 3.72
CA GLN A 12 -7.61 -3.37 3.64
C GLN A 12 -6.98 -3.07 2.26
N ILE A 13 -5.66 -3.11 2.18
CA ILE A 13 -4.91 -3.08 0.92
C ILE A 13 -4.57 -4.53 0.53
N ASP A 14 -5.57 -5.24 -0.01
CA ASP A 14 -5.55 -6.68 -0.34
C ASP A 14 -6.09 -6.95 -1.75
N ILE A 15 -5.79 -6.06 -2.70
CA ILE A 15 -6.22 -6.19 -4.09
C ILE A 15 -5.32 -7.21 -4.78
N THR A 16 -5.71 -8.48 -4.71
CA THR A 16 -5.07 -9.57 -5.46
C THR A 16 -5.17 -9.32 -6.97
N ASN A 17 -4.27 -9.92 -7.76
CA ASN A 17 -4.32 -9.90 -9.22
C ASN A 17 -5.75 -10.09 -9.74
N ARG A 18 -6.20 -9.12 -10.53
CA ARG A 18 -7.50 -9.12 -11.19
C ARG A 18 -7.35 -8.51 -12.57
N LYS A 19 -8.30 -8.81 -13.46
CA LYS A 19 -8.31 -8.23 -14.80
C LYS A 19 -8.54 -6.72 -14.70
N PHE A 20 -7.79 -5.93 -15.45
CA PHE A 20 -8.00 -4.49 -15.52
C PHE A 20 -9.43 -4.12 -15.96
N THR A 21 -10.07 -4.98 -16.76
CA THR A 21 -11.45 -4.81 -17.22
C THR A 21 -12.47 -4.72 -16.09
N ASP A 22 -12.15 -5.34 -14.94
CA ASP A 22 -12.99 -5.36 -13.74
C ASP A 22 -12.83 -4.07 -12.91
N GLY A 23 -11.83 -3.24 -13.25
CA GLY A 23 -11.48 -2.00 -12.56
C GLY A 23 -11.00 -2.18 -11.13
N PHE A 24 -10.63 -1.06 -10.51
CA PHE A 24 -10.22 -1.00 -9.12
C PHE A 24 -11.45 -1.23 -8.20
N PRO A 25 -11.37 -2.13 -7.20
CA PRO A 25 -12.53 -2.44 -6.36
C PRO A 25 -13.09 -1.21 -5.65
N GLY A 26 -14.42 -1.01 -5.76
CA GLY A 26 -15.12 0.15 -5.21
C GLY A 26 -15.13 1.37 -6.15
N VAL A 27 -14.35 1.33 -7.23
CA VAL A 27 -14.43 2.28 -8.35
C VAL A 27 -14.12 1.56 -9.66
N GLU A 28 -15.07 0.77 -10.13
CA GLU A 28 -14.92 -0.13 -11.29
C GLU A 28 -14.64 0.63 -12.60
N SER A 29 -14.85 1.95 -12.62
CA SER A 29 -14.48 2.83 -13.73
C SER A 29 -12.99 3.17 -13.78
N LEU A 30 -12.24 3.00 -12.69
CA LEU A 30 -10.78 3.17 -12.66
C LEU A 30 -10.13 1.87 -13.14
N LYS A 31 -9.65 1.86 -14.38
CA LYS A 31 -9.10 0.65 -15.02
C LYS A 31 -7.62 0.77 -15.30
N GLU A 32 -7.21 1.86 -15.91
CA GLU A 32 -5.84 2.15 -16.32
C GLU A 32 -5.57 3.64 -16.12
N TRP A 33 -4.28 4.02 -16.12
CA TRP A 33 -3.82 5.40 -16.08
C TRP A 33 -4.39 6.20 -14.90
N PHE A 34 -4.36 5.59 -13.73
CA PHE A 34 -4.75 6.24 -12.49
C PHE A 34 -3.66 6.10 -11.44
N ALA A 35 -3.70 6.99 -10.45
CA ALA A 35 -2.86 6.91 -9.28
C ALA A 35 -3.71 7.03 -8.02
N LEU A 36 -3.30 6.32 -6.96
CA LEU A 36 -3.90 6.37 -5.64
C LEU A 36 -2.83 6.78 -4.63
N ASN A 37 -3.25 7.57 -3.65
CA ASN A 37 -2.38 8.01 -2.57
C ASN A 37 -3.06 7.74 -1.23
N PHE A 38 -2.68 6.64 -0.57
CA PHE A 38 -3.25 6.23 0.69
C PHE A 38 -2.47 6.84 1.86
N ASN A 39 -3.19 7.43 2.81
CA ASN A 39 -2.62 8.04 4.00
C ASN A 39 -3.31 7.49 5.25
N PHE A 40 -2.54 6.90 6.16
CA PHE A 40 -3.03 6.40 7.44
C PHE A 40 -1.91 6.40 8.48
N ASN A 41 -2.24 6.20 9.75
CA ASN A 41 -1.24 5.94 10.77
C ASN A 41 -1.20 4.44 11.11
N LEU A 42 0.00 3.91 11.23
CA LEU A 42 0.29 2.57 11.72
C LEU A 42 0.66 2.64 13.20
N LYS A 43 -0.09 1.94 14.04
CA LYS A 43 0.21 1.77 15.46
C LYS A 43 1.15 0.58 15.65
N VAL A 44 2.40 0.86 15.99
CA VAL A 44 3.42 -0.13 16.36
C VAL A 44 3.36 -0.34 17.87
N THR A 45 3.01 -1.55 18.31
CA THR A 45 2.90 -1.87 19.75
C THR A 45 4.19 -2.40 20.37
N LYS A 46 5.12 -2.88 19.54
CA LYS A 46 6.41 -3.45 19.97
C LYS A 46 7.50 -2.87 19.07
N ALA A 47 8.49 -2.22 19.65
CA ALA A 47 9.65 -1.76 18.87
C ALA A 47 10.43 -2.97 18.31
N GLY A 48 11.00 -2.84 17.13
CA GLY A 48 11.85 -3.87 16.53
C GLY A 48 11.91 -3.83 15.01
N SER A 49 12.48 -4.87 14.42
CA SER A 49 12.55 -5.04 12.97
C SER A 49 11.21 -5.51 12.42
N TYR A 50 10.62 -4.69 11.56
CA TYR A 50 9.43 -4.99 10.78
C TYR A 50 9.83 -5.19 9.33
N LYS A 51 9.33 -6.25 8.69
CA LYS A 51 9.39 -6.39 7.23
C LYS A 51 8.12 -5.82 6.62
N PHE A 52 8.25 -5.03 5.57
CA PHE A 52 7.12 -4.65 4.71
C PHE A 52 7.33 -5.26 3.33
N ARG A 53 6.25 -5.77 2.74
CA ARG A 53 6.23 -6.26 1.36
C ARG A 53 5.04 -5.64 0.64
N ILE A 54 5.29 -5.11 -0.55
CA ILE A 54 4.24 -4.71 -1.47
C ILE A 54 4.28 -5.64 -2.67
N LYS A 55 3.11 -6.11 -3.08
CA LYS A 55 2.90 -6.65 -4.41
C LYS A 55 2.06 -5.67 -5.20
N SER A 56 2.55 -5.22 -6.35
CA SER A 56 1.80 -4.30 -7.20
C SER A 56 1.96 -4.59 -8.68
N ASP A 57 0.88 -4.28 -9.41
CA ASP A 57 0.80 -4.11 -10.85
C ASP A 57 0.02 -2.80 -11.05
N ASP A 58 0.57 -1.71 -11.60
CA ASP A 58 1.99 -1.49 -11.90
C ASP A 58 2.76 -1.07 -10.63
N GLY A 59 3.20 0.19 -10.56
CA GLY A 59 4.21 0.63 -9.60
C GLY A 59 3.65 1.16 -8.29
N SER A 60 4.42 1.03 -7.22
CA SER A 60 4.08 1.56 -5.90
C SER A 60 5.30 1.98 -5.07
N ILE A 61 5.09 2.92 -4.15
CA ILE A 61 6.11 3.36 -3.20
C ILE A 61 5.47 3.44 -1.80
N LEU A 62 6.09 2.79 -0.82
CA LEU A 62 5.75 2.90 0.60
C LEU A 62 6.69 3.89 1.29
N LEU A 63 6.10 4.91 1.91
CA LEU A 63 6.81 5.78 2.84
C LEU A 63 6.28 5.58 4.27
N ILE A 64 7.19 5.54 5.23
CA ILE A 64 6.88 5.54 6.67
C ILE A 64 7.63 6.70 7.31
N ASP A 65 6.90 7.57 8.01
CA ASP A 65 7.37 8.84 8.56
C ASP A 65 8.07 9.74 7.53
N GLY A 66 7.62 9.66 6.27
CA GLY A 66 8.17 10.43 5.15
C GLY A 66 9.46 9.85 4.56
N MET A 67 9.96 8.72 5.06
CA MET A 67 11.10 8.01 4.48
C MET A 67 10.62 6.91 3.54
N GLU A 68 11.23 6.78 2.37
CA GLU A 68 11.00 5.66 1.45
C GLU A 68 11.48 4.34 2.08
N VAL A 69 10.57 3.37 2.17
CA VAL A 69 10.81 2.05 2.78
C VAL A 69 10.84 0.96 1.73
N VAL A 70 9.82 0.92 0.87
CA VAL A 70 9.73 -0.02 -0.26
C VAL A 70 9.49 0.77 -1.53
N ASN A 71 10.31 0.52 -2.54
CA ASN A 71 10.16 1.10 -3.86
C ASN A 71 9.96 -0.02 -4.87
N ASN A 72 8.72 -0.12 -5.35
CA ASN A 72 8.29 -1.02 -6.41
C ASN A 72 7.80 -0.19 -7.60
N ASP A 73 8.44 0.95 -7.90
CA ASP A 73 7.97 1.87 -8.93
C ASP A 73 8.30 1.38 -10.36
N GLY A 74 7.72 2.07 -11.34
CA GLY A 74 7.85 1.80 -12.77
C GLY A 74 6.73 0.93 -13.33
N GLN A 75 6.65 0.85 -14.65
CA GLN A 75 5.67 0.00 -15.35
C GLN A 75 6.18 -1.45 -15.35
N HIS A 76 5.35 -2.37 -14.86
CA HIS A 76 5.65 -3.79 -14.79
C HIS A 76 4.40 -4.60 -14.42
N SER A 77 4.34 -5.85 -14.88
CA SER A 77 3.37 -6.81 -14.35
C SER A 77 3.54 -7.03 -12.84
N ALA A 78 2.54 -7.61 -12.20
CA ALA A 78 2.52 -7.92 -10.78
C ALA A 78 3.85 -8.52 -10.27
N LYS A 79 4.52 -7.79 -9.38
CA LYS A 79 5.76 -8.24 -8.73
C LYS A 79 5.82 -7.76 -7.29
N ASP A 80 6.62 -8.47 -6.50
CA ASP A 80 6.90 -8.15 -5.11
C ASP A 80 8.14 -7.24 -4.96
N ALA A 81 8.08 -6.32 -4.01
CA ALA A 81 9.24 -5.65 -3.42
C ALA A 81 9.10 -5.59 -1.90
N GLU A 82 10.20 -5.64 -1.18
CA GLU A 82 10.19 -5.75 0.28
C GLU A 82 11.41 -5.11 0.94
N LYS A 83 11.24 -4.71 2.21
CA LYS A 83 12.31 -4.14 3.03
C LYS A 83 12.06 -4.36 4.52
N ASP A 84 13.13 -4.66 5.25
CA ASP A 84 13.17 -4.59 6.70
C ASP A 84 13.54 -3.18 7.19
N ILE A 85 12.80 -2.67 8.18
CA ILE A 85 13.10 -1.43 8.89
C ILE A 85 12.91 -1.59 10.40
N VAL A 86 13.62 -0.80 11.18
CA VAL A 86 13.41 -0.73 12.64
C VAL A 86 12.39 0.35 12.94
N LEU A 87 11.31 -0.02 13.63
CA LEU A 87 10.30 0.92 14.12
C LEU A 87 10.33 0.97 15.65
N THR A 88 10.09 2.17 16.19
CA THR A 88 9.83 2.38 17.62
C THR A 88 8.38 2.00 17.95
N ALA A 89 8.07 1.74 19.22
CA ALA A 89 6.67 1.69 19.64
C ALA A 89 6.05 3.08 19.52
N GLY A 90 4.85 3.19 18.95
CA GLY A 90 4.20 4.47 18.71
C GLY A 90 3.33 4.49 17.46
N SER A 91 2.94 5.70 17.06
CA SER A 91 2.18 5.94 15.83
C SER A 91 3.15 6.41 14.75
N HIS A 92 3.14 5.75 13.59
CA HIS A 92 3.94 6.08 12.43
C HIS A 92 3.05 6.49 11.27
N LYS A 93 3.40 7.56 10.56
CA LYS A 93 2.64 8.01 9.38
C LYS A 93 2.99 7.11 8.20
N VAL A 94 1.99 6.53 7.56
CA VAL A 94 2.16 5.71 6.36
C VAL A 94 1.57 6.44 5.17
N ASN A 95 2.36 6.52 4.10
CA ASN A 95 1.96 7.00 2.81
C ASN A 95 2.26 5.91 1.77
N LEU A 96 1.21 5.32 1.18
CA LEU A 96 1.34 4.35 0.10
C LEU A 96 0.89 4.99 -1.20
N GLN A 97 1.83 5.17 -2.11
CA GLN A 97 1.61 5.68 -3.45
C GLN A 97 1.52 4.49 -4.39
N TYR A 98 0.55 4.53 -5.31
CA TYR A 98 0.33 3.49 -6.29
C TYR A 98 -0.08 4.13 -7.61
N PHE A 99 0.40 3.58 -8.72
CA PHE A 99 -0.14 3.87 -10.03
C PHE A 99 -0.46 2.59 -10.78
N GLN A 100 -1.54 2.65 -11.56
CA GLN A 100 -1.86 1.67 -12.59
C GLN A 100 -1.59 2.33 -13.94
N GLY A 101 -0.72 1.71 -14.73
CA GLY A 101 -0.47 2.04 -16.13
C GLY A 101 -1.42 1.26 -17.04
N PRO A 102 -0.93 0.70 -18.17
CA PRO A 102 -1.76 -0.01 -19.12
C PRO A 102 -2.20 -1.40 -18.60
N ALA A 103 -3.05 -2.05 -19.38
CA ALA A 103 -3.47 -3.43 -19.27
C ALA A 103 -2.28 -4.40 -19.06
N ASP A 104 -2.47 -5.60 -18.50
CA ASP A 104 -3.73 -6.37 -18.42
C ASP A 104 -4.28 -6.60 -17.02
N GLU A 105 -3.52 -6.35 -15.97
CA GLU A 105 -3.90 -6.69 -14.60
C GLU A 105 -3.83 -5.48 -13.66
N ILE A 106 -4.58 -5.56 -12.56
CA ILE A 106 -4.49 -4.63 -11.42
C ILE A 106 -4.10 -5.48 -10.22
N ALA A 107 -3.10 -5.04 -9.46
CA ALA A 107 -2.76 -5.63 -8.17
C ALA A 107 -2.20 -4.58 -7.22
N LEU A 108 -2.62 -4.63 -5.95
CA LEU A 108 -2.04 -3.83 -4.88
C LEU A 108 -2.30 -4.51 -3.53
N GLU A 109 -1.27 -5.13 -2.97
CA GLU A 109 -1.30 -5.82 -1.69
C GLU A 109 -0.19 -5.28 -0.79
N LEU A 110 -0.52 -4.87 0.46
CA LEU A 110 0.45 -4.41 1.45
C LEU A 110 0.49 -5.37 2.65
N PHE A 111 1.64 -6.00 2.83
CA PHE A 111 1.93 -6.93 3.92
C PHE A 111 2.90 -6.33 4.92
N TRP A 112 2.86 -6.86 6.14
CA TRP A 112 3.87 -6.63 7.18
C TRP A 112 4.21 -7.92 7.93
N THR A 113 5.42 -7.97 8.48
CA THR A 113 5.88 -9.03 9.39
C THR A 113 6.43 -8.37 10.65
N PRO A 114 5.67 -8.38 11.76
CA PRO A 114 6.13 -7.85 13.04
C PRO A 114 7.28 -8.68 13.68
N PRO A 115 8.02 -8.11 14.66
CA PRO A 115 9.14 -8.77 15.30
C PRO A 115 8.75 -10.08 16.04
N GLY A 116 9.12 -11.21 15.44
CA GLY A 116 8.84 -12.55 15.96
C GLY A 116 7.43 -13.07 15.63
N GLU A 117 6.76 -12.45 14.67
CA GLU A 117 5.44 -12.87 14.17
C GLU A 117 5.54 -13.31 12.69
N SER A 118 4.44 -13.83 12.16
CA SER A 118 4.34 -14.22 10.75
C SER A 118 3.84 -13.07 9.88
N GLU A 119 4.15 -13.13 8.59
CA GLU A 119 3.63 -12.17 7.60
C GLU A 119 2.09 -12.19 7.56
N SER A 120 1.49 -11.01 7.44
CA SER A 120 0.05 -10.83 7.28
C SER A 120 -0.26 -9.53 6.54
N TYR A 121 -1.51 -9.34 6.13
CA TYR A 121 -2.02 -7.99 5.89
C TYR A 121 -2.06 -7.22 7.21
N ILE A 122 -1.84 -5.90 7.17
CA ILE A 122 -1.87 -5.06 8.37
C ILE A 122 -3.29 -5.08 8.99
N PRO A 123 -3.50 -5.65 10.19
CA PRO A 123 -4.82 -5.70 10.79
C PRO A 123 -5.36 -4.30 11.12
N THR A 124 -6.65 -4.06 10.86
CA THR A 124 -7.30 -2.75 11.03
C THR A 124 -7.18 -2.17 12.44
N LYS A 125 -7.03 -2.99 13.48
CA LYS A 125 -6.78 -2.53 14.86
C LYS A 125 -5.46 -1.75 15.03
N TYR A 126 -4.53 -1.88 14.09
CA TYR A 126 -3.28 -1.14 14.04
C TYR A 126 -3.34 0.06 13.08
N VAL A 127 -4.47 0.31 12.42
CA VAL A 127 -4.62 1.37 11.43
C VAL A 127 -5.58 2.44 11.96
N THR A 128 -5.17 3.70 11.90
CA THR A 128 -6.09 4.83 12.14
C THR A 128 -6.05 5.81 10.97
N ARG A 129 -7.20 6.43 10.66
CA ARG A 129 -7.26 7.46 9.61
C ARG A 129 -6.49 8.70 10.06
N THR A 130 -5.80 9.32 9.12
CA THR A 130 -5.31 10.69 9.29
C THR A 130 -6.54 11.62 9.33
N ALA A 131 -6.65 12.47 10.35
CA ALA A 131 -7.63 13.55 10.34
C ALA A 131 -7.19 14.58 9.29
N TYR A 132 -8.07 14.88 8.33
CA TYR A 132 -7.92 16.00 7.40
C TYR A 132 -8.62 17.22 7.99
#